data_AF-A0A1G0STU8-F1
#
_entry.id   AF-A0A1G0STU8-F1
#
_cell.length_a   1.000
_cell.length_b   1.000
_cell.length_c   1.000
_cell.angle_alpha   90.00
_cell.angle_beta   90.00
_cell.angle_gamma   90.00
#
_symmetry.space_group_name_H-M   'P 1'
#
loop_
_entity.id
_entity.type
_entity.pdbx_description
1 polymer ?
#
loop_
_entity_poly.entity_id
_entity_poly.type
_entity_poly.pdbx_seq_one_letter_code
_entity_poly.pdbx_strand_id
1 'polypeptide(L)'
;MRGAIITKVSAEKEKKINLNGFLRTYLLKPFVGGILGFFGFFTLLIISKYLGLLIGNRATFQIDFTDLLLSLLGFAFIFVVKLKENTKGRML
;
A
#
# COMPACT_ATOMS: atom_id res chain seq x y z
N MET A 1 -35.54 1.72 -55.50
CA MET A 1 -34.74 2.60 -54.64
C MET A 1 -34.06 1.74 -53.58
N ARG A 2 -32.73 1.54 -53.67
CA ARG A 2 -31.97 0.73 -52.69
C ARG A 2 -31.52 1.67 -51.57
N GLY A 3 -32.19 1.59 -50.43
CA GLY A 3 -31.82 2.36 -49.24
C GLY A 3 -30.51 1.84 -48.67
N ALA A 4 -29.50 2.69 -48.60
CA ALA A 4 -28.28 2.40 -47.87
C ALA A 4 -28.58 2.54 -46.37
N ILE A 5 -28.53 1.43 -45.63
CA ILE A 5 -28.59 1.45 -44.18
C ILE A 5 -27.20 1.89 -43.70
N ILE A 6 -27.09 3.17 -43.33
CA ILE A 6 -25.89 3.71 -42.70
C ILE A 6 -25.94 3.29 -41.24
N THR A 7 -25.48 2.07 -40.94
CA THR A 7 -25.13 1.69 -39.58
C THR A 7 -23.97 2.57 -39.15
N LYS A 8 -24.25 3.58 -38.31
CA LYS A 8 -23.21 4.27 -37.54
C LYS A 8 -22.57 3.22 -36.65
N VAL A 9 -21.51 2.60 -37.13
CA VAL A 9 -20.53 1.89 -36.31
C VAL A 9 -19.99 2.96 -35.38
N SER A 10 -20.61 3.06 -34.21
CA SER A 10 -20.20 3.95 -33.13
C SER A 10 -18.77 3.54 -32.82
N ALA A 11 -17.83 4.34 -33.30
CA ALA A 11 -16.41 4.14 -33.07
C ALA A 11 -16.23 3.96 -31.56
N GLU A 12 -15.96 2.72 -31.19
CA GLU A 12 -15.69 2.29 -29.83
C GLU A 12 -14.53 3.16 -29.36
N LYS A 13 -14.83 4.15 -28.53
CA LYS A 13 -13.84 5.05 -27.94
C LYS A 13 -12.84 4.16 -27.24
N GLU A 14 -11.68 3.98 -27.84
CA GLU A 14 -10.53 3.37 -27.20
C GLU A 14 -10.34 4.08 -25.86
N LYS A 15 -10.68 3.36 -24.80
CA LYS A 15 -10.61 3.81 -23.42
C LYS A 15 -9.12 3.91 -23.12
N LYS A 16 -8.50 5.06 -23.43
CA LYS A 16 -7.10 5.37 -23.14
C LYS A 16 -6.88 5.09 -21.65
N ILE A 17 -6.32 3.91 -21.34
CA ILE A 17 -6.08 3.49 -19.96
C ILE A 17 -5.09 4.50 -19.42
N ASN A 18 -5.56 5.37 -18.54
CA ASN A 18 -4.76 6.41 -17.94
C ASN A 18 -3.84 5.71 -16.91
N LEU A 19 -2.76 5.09 -17.40
CA LEU A 19 -1.80 4.26 -16.66
C LEU A 19 -1.26 4.99 -15.43
N ASN A 20 -1.03 6.30 -15.52
CA ASN A 20 -0.66 7.14 -14.39
C ASN A 20 -1.75 7.18 -13.31
N GLY A 21 -3.02 7.29 -13.69
CA GLY A 21 -4.14 7.24 -12.76
C GLY A 21 -4.28 5.87 -12.10
N PHE A 22 -3.97 4.79 -12.82
CA PHE A 22 -3.98 3.43 -12.29
C PHE A 22 -2.82 3.20 -11.30
N LEU A 23 -1.57 3.45 -11.70
CA LEU A 23 -0.38 3.30 -10.85
C LEU A 23 -0.48 4.14 -9.58
N ARG A 24 -0.93 5.39 -9.69
CA ARG A 24 -1.06 6.29 -8.54
C ARG A 24 -2.11 5.78 -7.53
N THR A 25 -3.18 5.18 -8.05
CA THR A 25 -4.26 4.66 -7.22
C THR A 25 -3.87 3.32 -6.60
N TYR A 26 -3.35 2.36 -7.36
CA TYR A 26 -3.13 0.99 -6.90
C TYR A 26 -1.78 0.72 -6.24
N LEU A 27 -0.74 1.50 -6.55
CA LEU A 27 0.59 1.31 -5.95
C LEU A 27 0.93 2.43 -4.98
N LEU A 28 0.74 3.68 -5.40
CA LEU A 28 1.26 4.83 -4.65
C LEU A 28 0.51 5.07 -3.33
N LYS A 29 -0.83 4.94 -3.33
CA LYS A 29 -1.64 5.03 -2.10
C LYS A 29 -1.31 3.92 -1.09
N PRO A 30 -1.30 2.64 -1.47
CA PRO A 30 -0.90 1.57 -0.56
C PRO A 30 0.55 1.68 -0.10
N PHE A 31 1.46 2.11 -0.96
CA PHE A 31 2.87 2.30 -0.64
C PHE A 31 3.08 3.35 0.46
N VAL A 32 2.45 4.52 0.34
CA VAL A 32 2.49 5.55 1.39
C VAL A 32 1.89 5.02 2.71
N GLY A 33 0.82 4.21 2.62
CA GLY A 33 0.28 3.50 3.77
C GLY A 33 1.28 2.54 4.43
N GLY A 34 1.95 1.72 3.62
CA GLY A 34 2.99 0.82 4.08
C GLY A 34 4.12 1.57 4.80
N ILE A 35 4.58 2.71 4.27
CA ILE A 35 5.62 3.52 4.93
C ILE A 35 5.15 3.97 6.32
N LEU A 36 3.90 4.41 6.47
CA LEU A 36 3.35 4.76 7.79
C LEU A 36 3.29 3.53 8.72
N GLY A 37 2.94 2.36 8.19
CA GLY A 37 2.96 1.09 8.92
C GLY A 37 4.36 0.70 9.41
N PHE A 38 5.38 0.89 8.58
CA PHE A 38 6.78 0.70 8.93
C PHE A 38 7.17 1.55 10.14
N PHE A 39 6.94 2.87 10.06
CA PHE A 39 7.31 3.78 11.15
C PHE A 39 6.53 3.49 12.44
N GLY A 40 5.25 3.13 12.34
CA GLY A 40 4.45 2.73 13.50
C GLY A 40 5.03 1.49 14.20
N PHE A 41 5.34 0.45 13.44
CA PHE A 41 5.95 -0.77 13.98
C PHE A 41 7.37 -0.53 14.52
N PHE A 42 8.18 0.23 13.80
CA PHE A 42 9.53 0.58 14.24
C PHE A 42 9.50 1.34 15.57
N THR A 43 8.57 2.29 15.71
CA THR A 43 8.37 3.02 16.96
C THR A 43 7.93 2.08 18.09
N LEU A 44 7.01 1.15 17.82
CA LEU A 44 6.61 0.12 18.79
C LEU A 44 7.78 -0.76 19.24
N LEU A 45 8.67 -1.16 18.33
CA LEU A 45 9.86 -1.95 18.66
C LEU A 45 10.84 -1.15 19.53
N ILE A 46 11.07 0.12 19.20
CA ILE A 46 11.89 1.03 20.01
C ILE A 46 11.31 1.14 21.42
N ILE A 47 10.01 1.42 21.54
CA ILE A 47 9.33 1.54 22.83
C ILE A 47 9.43 0.24 23.61
N SER A 48 9.17 -0.90 22.97
CA SER A 48 9.26 -2.23 23.60
C SER A 48 10.65 -2.53 24.14
N LYS A 49 11.71 -2.27 23.35
CA LYS A 49 13.10 -2.42 23.81
C LYS A 49 13.45 -1.44 24.92
N TYR A 50 12.96 -0.20 24.85
CA TYR A 50 13.18 0.81 25.89
C TYR A 50 12.54 0.40 27.22
N LEU A 51 11.29 -0.08 27.19
CA LEU A 51 10.62 -0.65 28.36
C LEU A 51 11.38 -1.86 28.92
N GLY A 52 11.91 -2.73 28.05
CA GLY A 52 12.75 -3.86 28.45
C GLY A 52 14.04 -3.44 29.16
N LEU A 53 14.61 -2.29 28.80
CA LEU A 53 15.75 -1.72 29.51
C LEU A 53 15.34 -1.14 30.87
N LEU A 54 14.22 -0.42 30.95
CA LEU A 54 13.71 0.14 32.20
C LEU A 54 13.36 -0.93 33.25
N ILE A 55 12.86 -2.08 32.80
CA ILE A 55 12.54 -3.23 33.67
C ILE A 55 13.80 -3.99 34.09
N GLY A 56 14.98 -3.65 33.54
CA GLY A 56 16.25 -4.32 33.85
C GLY A 56 16.42 -5.68 33.16
N ASN A 57 15.56 -6.02 32.19
CA ASN A 57 15.66 -7.25 31.41
C ASN A 57 16.79 -7.19 30.37
N ARG A 58 17.24 -6.00 29.99
CA ARG A 58 18.35 -5.80 29.04
C ARG A 58 19.36 -4.79 29.60
N ALA A 59 20.63 -5.16 29.57
CA ALA A 59 21.72 -4.30 30.05
C ALA A 59 22.08 -3.16 29.06
N THR A 60 21.73 -3.32 27.78
CA THR A 60 22.06 -2.36 26.72
C THR A 60 20.88 -2.12 25.78
N PHE A 61 20.70 -0.88 25.34
CA PHE A 61 19.78 -0.51 24.28
C PHE A 61 20.52 -0.57 22.95
N GLN A 62 20.24 -1.59 22.15
CA GLN A 62 20.80 -1.74 20.81
C GLN A 62 19.68 -2.04 19.83
N ILE A 63 19.67 -1.32 18.71
CA ILE A 63 18.77 -1.57 17.58
C ILE A 63 19.55 -2.43 16.60
N ASP A 64 19.02 -3.62 16.32
CA ASP A 64 19.64 -4.61 15.45
C ASP A 64 18.99 -4.57 14.07
N PHE A 65 19.70 -5.10 13.08
CA PHE A 65 19.14 -5.25 11.73
C PHE A 65 17.86 -6.08 11.72
N THR A 66 17.73 -7.02 12.66
CA THR A 66 16.52 -7.81 12.87
C THR A 66 15.31 -6.95 13.23
N ASP A 67 15.47 -5.86 14.00
CA ASP A 67 14.35 -4.97 14.33
C ASP A 67 13.88 -4.19 13.10
N LEU A 68 14.84 -3.76 12.28
CA LEU A 68 14.54 -3.10 11.01
C LEU A 68 13.78 -4.06 10.08
N LEU A 69 14.23 -5.32 9.99
CA LEU A 69 13.55 -6.36 9.23
C LEU A 69 12.15 -6.66 9.80
N LEU A 70 11.99 -6.69 11.13
CA LEU A 70 10.68 -6.86 11.77
C LEU A 70 9.75 -5.68 11.49
N SER A 71 10.25 -4.45 11.46
CA SER A 71 9.43 -3.28 11.15
C SER A 71 8.89 -3.27 9.71
N LEU A 72 9.55 -3.98 8.77
CA LEU A 72 9.02 -4.22 7.43
C LEU A 72 7.74 -5.06 7.43
N LEU A 73 7.45 -5.85 8.47
CA LEU A 73 6.13 -6.49 8.59
C LEU A 73 5.02 -5.45 8.74
N GLY A 74 5.27 -4.37 9.48
CA GLY A 74 4.35 -3.24 9.59
C GLY A 74 4.06 -2.61 8.22
N PHE A 75 5.09 -2.49 7.38
CA PHE A 75 4.91 -2.09 5.98
C PHE A 75 4.02 -3.06 5.23
N ALA A 76 4.38 -4.34 5.23
CA ALA A 76 3.70 -5.38 4.46
C ALA A 76 2.21 -5.49 4.84
N PHE A 77 1.89 -5.48 6.13
CA PHE A 77 0.52 -5.57 6.61
C PHE A 77 -0.33 -4.38 6.14
N ILE A 78 0.12 -3.14 6.38
CA ILE A 78 -0.65 -1.96 5.99
C ILE A 78 -0.73 -1.83 4.47
N PHE A 79 0.35 -2.19 3.75
CA PHE A 79 0.37 -2.19 2.30
C PHE A 79 -0.70 -3.13 1.74
N VAL A 80 -0.77 -4.38 2.20
CA VAL A 80 -1.76 -5.36 1.74
C VAL A 80 -3.19 -4.94 2.09
N VAL A 81 -3.40 -4.41 3.31
CA VAL A 81 -4.72 -3.89 3.73
C VAL A 81 -5.18 -2.77 2.81
N LYS A 82 -4.34 -1.75 2.57
CA LYS A 82 -4.70 -0.64 1.69
C LYS A 82 -4.85 -1.06 0.24
N LEU A 83 -4.06 -2.03 -0.23
CA LEU A 83 -4.17 -2.57 -1.59
C LEU A 83 -5.54 -3.24 -1.78
N LYS A 84 -6.00 -4.01 -0.80
CA LYS A 84 -7.34 -4.62 -0.79
C LYS A 84 -8.46 -3.58 -0.73
N GLU A 85 -8.37 -2.60 0.18
CA GLU A 85 -9.38 -1.54 0.33
C GLU A 85 -9.54 -0.74 -0.97
N ASN A 86 -8.43 -0.37 -1.59
CA ASN A 86 -8.42 0.45 -2.78
C ASN A 86 -8.87 -0.34 -4.03
N THR A 87 -8.84 -1.67 -3.98
CA THR A 87 -9.43 -2.55 -5.02
C THR A 87 -10.95 -2.73 -4.80
N LYS A 88 -11.40 -2.86 -3.55
CA LYS A 88 -12.84 -2.95 -3.22
C LYS A 88 -13.62 -1.70 -3.58
N GLY A 89 -13.04 -0.51 -3.43
CA GLY A 89 -13.70 0.76 -3.75
C GLY A 89 -14.02 1.00 -5.24
N ARG A 90 -13.65 0.09 -6.15
CA ARG A 90 -13.91 0.18 -7.60
C ARG A 90 -14.59 -1.05 -8.22
N MET A 91 -15.04 -2.02 -7.42
CA MET A 91 -16.00 -3.04 -7.85
C MET A 91 -17.44 -2.53 -7.61
N LEU A 92 -17.86 -1.53 -8.38
CA LEU A 92 -19.26 -1.18 -8.66
C LEU A 92 -19.32 -0.60 -10.07
#